data_AF-A0A8J7GKK9-F1
#
_entry.id   AF-A0A8J7GKK9-F1
#
_cell.length_a   1.000
_cell.length_b   1.000
_cell.length_c   1.000
_cell.angle_alpha   90.00
_cell.angle_beta   90.00
_cell.angle_gamma   90.00
#
_symmetry.space_group_name_H-M   'P 1'
#
loop_
_entity.id
_entity.type
_entity.pdbx_description
1 polymer ?
#
loop_
_entity_poly.entity_id
_entity_poly.type
_entity_poly.pdbx_seq_one_letter_code
_entity_poly.pdbx_strand_id
1 'polypeptide(L)'
;MADRAVFTAVVYVLTSGCAWRYPPASFGVNFKTAHRRPAAWTEAGLWRRIHVAVLDELGGRGEVDWSRAIVDAASVRAKKGVN
;
A
#
# COMPACT_ATOMS: atom_id res chain seq x y z
N MET A 1 11.22 12.64 4.45
CA MET A 1 10.54 12.02 5.61
C MET A 1 9.05 11.76 5.37
N ALA A 2 8.34 12.56 4.57
CA ALA A 2 6.89 12.40 4.35
C ALA A 2 6.49 11.14 3.55
N ASP A 3 7.20 10.77 2.48
CA ASP A 3 6.81 9.64 1.62
C ASP A 3 6.76 8.29 2.34
N ARG A 4 7.71 8.03 3.25
CA ARG A 4 7.70 6.80 4.05
C ARG A 4 6.48 6.76 4.98
N ALA A 5 6.15 7.87 5.64
CA ALA A 5 4.97 7.95 6.50
C ALA A 5 3.66 7.79 5.71
N VAL A 6 3.57 8.42 4.52
CA VAL A 6 2.44 8.24 3.60
C VAL A 6 2.31 6.79 3.15
N PHE A 7 3.44 6.16 2.79
CA PHE A 7 3.47 4.76 2.40
C PHE A 7 3.04 3.84 3.54
N THR A 8 3.57 4.04 4.76
CA THR A 8 3.19 3.24 5.93
C THR A 8 1.71 3.41 6.29
N ALA A 9 1.17 4.63 6.24
CA ALA A 9 -0.24 4.88 6.47
C ALA A 9 -1.13 4.19 5.42
N VAL A 10 -0.74 4.24 4.15
CA VAL A 10 -1.43 3.56 3.05
C VAL A 10 -1.41 2.04 3.26
N VAL A 11 -0.25 1.45 3.52
CA VAL A 11 -0.12 0.00 3.75
C VAL A 11 -0.94 -0.43 4.95
N TYR A 12 -0.89 0.32 6.06
CA TYR A 12 -1.69 0.04 7.25
C TYR A 12 -3.19 0.03 6.94
N VAL A 13 -3.70 1.04 6.24
CA VAL A 13 -5.11 1.12 5.85
C VAL A 13 -5.51 -0.03 4.93
N LEU A 14 -4.63 -0.43 4.00
CA LEU A 14 -4.87 -1.52 3.08
C LEU A 14 -4.90 -2.89 3.77
N THR A 15 -4.02 -3.15 4.74
CA THR A 15 -3.94 -4.45 5.43
C THR A 15 -4.94 -4.58 6.58
N SER A 16 -5.23 -3.50 7.30
CA SER A 16 -6.19 -3.49 8.42
C SER A 16 -7.65 -3.37 7.96
N GLY A 17 -7.88 -2.86 6.75
CA GLY A 17 -9.22 -2.52 6.27
C GLY A 17 -9.86 -1.31 6.98
N CYS A 18 -9.10 -0.57 7.81
CA CYS A 18 -9.59 0.62 8.49
C CYS A 18 -10.07 1.69 7.50
N ALA A 19 -11.02 2.51 7.93
CA ALA A 19 -11.48 3.62 7.11
C ALA A 19 -10.37 4.67 6.94
N TRP A 20 -10.21 5.19 5.71
CA TRP A 20 -9.24 6.25 5.38
C TRP A 20 -9.37 7.52 6.23
N ARG A 21 -10.51 7.74 6.88
CA ARG A 21 -10.77 8.91 7.73
C ARG A 21 -10.24 8.76 9.15
N TYR A 22 -9.82 7.55 9.54
CA TYR A 22 -9.28 7.23 10.87
C TYR A 22 -7.93 6.49 10.82
N PRO A 23 -6.92 6.96 10.06
CA PRO A 23 -5.57 6.47 10.25
C PRO A 23 -5.08 6.95 11.63
N PRO A 24 -4.23 6.15 12.33
CA PRO A 24 -3.58 6.58 13.56
C PRO A 24 -2.95 7.97 13.39
N ALA A 25 -3.25 8.89 14.31
CA ALA A 25 -2.73 10.25 14.28
C ALA A 25 -1.19 10.30 14.28
N SER A 26 -0.55 9.23 14.76
CA SER A 26 0.90 9.02 14.78
C SER A 26 1.57 9.10 13.40
N PHE A 27 0.84 8.95 12.30
CA PHE A 27 1.43 9.08 10.96
C PHE A 27 1.61 10.53 10.50
N GLY A 28 0.83 11.48 11.04
CA GLY A 28 0.92 12.89 10.64
C GLY A 28 0.58 13.17 9.16
N VAL A 29 -0.16 12.26 8.49
CA VAL A 29 -0.46 12.35 7.06
C VAL A 29 -1.89 12.86 6.82
N ASN A 30 -2.05 13.78 5.87
CA ASN A 30 -3.38 14.17 5.41
C ASN A 30 -4.08 13.01 4.68
N PHE A 31 -5.22 12.57 5.19
CA PHE A 31 -5.97 11.45 4.64
C PHE A 31 -6.36 11.61 3.17
N LYS A 32 -6.61 12.84 2.70
CA LYS A 32 -6.96 13.11 1.29
C LYS A 32 -5.80 12.79 0.36
N THR A 33 -4.58 13.13 0.78
CA THR A 33 -3.35 12.83 0.04
C THR A 33 -3.06 11.32 0.08
N ALA A 34 -3.24 10.70 1.25
CA ALA A 34 -3.06 9.25 1.42
C ALA A 34 -4.07 8.43 0.61
N HIS A 35 -5.32 8.89 0.44
CA HIS A 35 -6.34 8.17 -0.33
C HIS A 35 -6.08 8.20 -1.85
N ARG A 36 -5.51 9.30 -2.37
CA ARG A 36 -5.23 9.47 -3.81
C ARG A 36 -3.98 8.73 -4.27
N ARG A 37 -2.98 8.62 -3.39
CA ARG A 37 -1.69 7.98 -3.70
C ARG A 37 -1.77 6.52 -4.13
N PRO A 38 -2.58 5.64 -3.50
CA PRO A 38 -2.71 4.25 -3.90
C PRO A 38 -3.12 4.08 -5.36
N ALA A 39 -4.06 4.87 -5.86
CA ALA A 39 -4.50 4.81 -7.25
C ALA A 39 -3.36 5.22 -8.20
N ALA A 40 -2.73 6.36 -7.95
CA ALA A 40 -1.58 6.82 -8.74
C ALA A 40 -0.40 5.83 -8.72
N TRP A 41 -0.17 5.16 -7.59
CA TRP A 41 0.86 4.13 -7.45
C TRP A 41 0.51 2.83 -8.16
N THR A 42 -0.76 2.45 -8.18
CA THR A 42 -1.25 1.31 -8.98
C THR A 42 -1.05 1.59 -10.46
N GLU A 43 -1.45 2.76 -10.94
CA GLU A 43 -1.25 3.18 -12.34
C GLU A 43 0.24 3.24 -12.72
N ALA A 44 1.09 3.75 -11.82
CA ALA A 44 2.53 3.77 -12.01
C ALA A 44 3.21 2.39 -11.85
N GLY A 45 2.46 1.33 -11.54
CA GLY A 45 2.97 -0.03 -11.36
C GLY A 45 3.86 -0.21 -10.12
N LEU A 46 3.79 0.69 -9.14
CA LEU A 46 4.63 0.66 -7.94
C LEU A 46 4.48 -0.65 -7.18
N TRP A 47 3.26 -1.14 -7.01
CA TRP A 47 3.00 -2.40 -6.28
C TRP A 47 3.70 -3.59 -6.92
N ARG A 48 3.72 -3.65 -8.25
CA ARG A 48 4.45 -4.69 -8.99
C ARG A 48 5.95 -4.57 -8.77
N ARG A 49 6.49 -3.35 -8.80
CA ARG A 49 7.93 -3.11 -8.54
C ARG A 49 8.34 -3.50 -7.13
N ILE A 50 7.53 -3.14 -6.14
CA ILE A 50 7.75 -3.54 -4.73
C ILE A 50 7.66 -5.07 -4.61
N HIS A 51 6.67 -5.70 -5.25
CA HIS A 51 6.54 -7.16 -5.22
C HIS A 51 7.78 -7.85 -5.79
N VAL A 52 8.29 -7.41 -6.94
CA VAL A 52 9.51 -7.97 -7.54
C VAL A 52 10.73 -7.73 -6.65
N ALA A 53 10.91 -6.53 -6.11
CA ALA A 53 12.04 -6.22 -5.23
C ALA A 53 12.01 -7.07 -3.94
N VAL A 54 10.82 -7.25 -3.35
CA VAL A 54 10.64 -8.10 -2.18
C VAL A 54 10.79 -9.58 -2.53
N LEU A 55 10.32 -10.03 -3.70
CA LEU A 55 10.56 -11.40 -4.17
C LEU A 55 12.03 -11.69 -4.46
N ASP A 56 12.81 -10.70 -4.89
CA ASP A 56 14.25 -10.85 -5.12
C ASP A 56 14.98 -10.97 -3.78
N GLU A 57 14.67 -10.09 -2.82
CA GLU A 57 15.26 -10.09 -1.48
C GLU A 57 14.82 -11.31 -0.65
N LEU A 58 13.53 -11.66 -0.70
CA LEU A 58 12.95 -12.81 0.00
C LEU A 58 13.13 -14.11 -0.79
N GLY A 59 13.36 -14.09 -2.09
CA GLY A 59 13.76 -15.27 -2.87
C GLY A 59 15.13 -15.78 -2.41
N GLY A 60 15.98 -14.89 -1.91
CA GLY A 60 17.20 -15.25 -1.19
C GLY A 60 16.98 -15.75 0.25
N ARG A 61 15.77 -15.61 0.83
CA ARG A 61 15.49 -15.86 2.28
C ARG A 61 14.28 -16.75 2.62
N GLY A 62 13.37 -17.04 1.67
CA GLY A 62 12.20 -17.92 1.82
C GLY A 62 10.85 -17.31 2.28
N GLU A 63 10.66 -15.99 2.42
CA GLU A 63 9.51 -15.41 3.18
C GLU A 63 8.41 -14.67 2.37
N VAL A 64 8.04 -15.16 1.18
CA VAL A 64 7.25 -14.45 0.14
C VAL A 64 5.85 -13.91 0.53
N ASP A 65 5.25 -14.33 1.65
CA ASP A 65 3.80 -14.24 1.89
C ASP A 65 3.26 -12.80 2.08
N TRP A 66 4.03 -11.92 2.76
CA TRP A 66 3.60 -10.53 3.03
C TRP A 66 3.43 -9.67 1.77
N SER A 67 4.23 -9.92 0.74
CA SER A 67 4.20 -9.14 -0.50
C SER A 67 2.90 -9.37 -1.29
N ARG A 68 2.39 -10.61 -1.31
CA ARG A 68 1.14 -10.99 -1.99
C ARG A 68 -0.07 -10.37 -1.30
N ALA A 69 -0.12 -10.43 0.02
CA ALA A 69 -1.21 -9.83 0.79
C ALA A 69 -1.37 -8.32 0.51
N ILE A 70 -0.26 -7.58 0.38
CA ILE A 70 -0.29 -6.14 0.06
C ILE A 70 -0.79 -5.90 -1.38
N VAL A 71 -0.31 -6.68 -2.35
CA VAL A 71 -0.72 -6.55 -3.76
C VAL A 71 -2.20 -6.88 -3.95
N ASP A 72 -2.71 -7.92 -3.29
CA ASP A 72 -4.11 -8.30 -3.35
C ASP A 72 -5.00 -7.22 -2.73
N ALA A 73 -4.62 -6.68 -1.57
CA ALA A 73 -5.34 -5.59 -0.92
C ALA A 73 -5.40 -4.32 -1.79
N ALA A 74 -4.27 -3.96 -2.43
CA ALA A 74 -4.22 -2.85 -3.39
C ALA A 74 -5.10 -3.10 -4.63
N SER A 75 -5.11 -4.34 -5.14
CA SER A 75 -5.87 -4.73 -6.32
C SER A 75 -7.38 -4.76 -6.07
N VAL A 76 -7.82 -5.25 -4.92
CA VAL A 76 -9.24 -5.23 -4.49
C VAL A 76 -9.75 -3.79 -4.37
N ARG A 77 -8.93 -2.88 -3.86
CA ARG A 77 -9.29 -1.46 -3.71
C ARG A 77 -9.32 -0.73 -5.05
N ALA A 78 -8.38 -1.01 -5.96
CA ALA A 78 -8.37 -0.43 -7.30
C ALA A 78 -9.66 -0.75 -8.08
N LYS A 79 -10.18 -1.98 -7.93
CA LYS A 79 -11.47 -2.38 -8.53
C LYS A 79 -12.69 -1.66 -7.95
N LYS A 80 -12.61 -1.12 -6.73
CA LYS A 80 -13.72 -0.43 -6.05
C LYS A 80 -13.80 1.08 -6.35
N GLY A 81 -12.99 1.57 -7.29
CA GLY A 81 -12.98 2.97 -7.75
C GLY A 81 -13.78 3.25 -9.04
N VAL A 82 -14.44 2.24 -9.63
CA VAL A 82 -15.29 2.44 -10.80
C VAL A 82 -16.72 2.79 -10.34
N ASN A 83 -17.03 4.08 -10.35
CA ASN A 83 -18.38 4.61 -10.54
C ASN A 83 -18.30 5.93 -11.31
#